data_AF-A0A3Q4HS39-F1
#
_entry.id   AF-A0A3Q4HS39-F1
#
_cell.length_a   1.000
_cell.length_b   1.000
_cell.length_c   1.000
_cell.angle_alpha   90.00
_cell.angle_beta   90.00
_cell.angle_gamma   90.00
#
_symmetry.space_group_name_H-M   'P 1'
#
loop_
_entity.id
_entity.type
_entity.pdbx_description
1 polymer ?
#
loop_
_entity_poly.entity_id
_entity_poly.type
_entity_poly.pdbx_seq_one_letter_code
_entity_poly.pdbx_strand_id
1 'polypeptide(L)'
;ELIPDMEMPPRPKLYDFHGVSMTKMFTDNWDNIQNFKARPDDIVIATYPKAGTTWVSYMLDLLYFGHMGSDRQTSIPLYDRVPFLELYVPFLPSGPSLPIHERVPFLELCIVYVARNPKDNAVSFYHFNRMNNAQPEAGEWSTFLQDFMKGKRVFGSWYDHVNSWWEKKQSYSNLHYMFYEDLIEDCGQEIDRLCSFLGISASAEEKERVITSVAFDSMKQNKMTNYSTVPVMNQEVSPFMRKVLKSHLTQGINQNCICWHFVTRSLFFYARKHLCSQFL
;
A
#
# COMPACT_ATOMS: atom_id res chain seq x y z
N GLU A 1 -26.98 10.64 -13.94
CA GLU A 1 -26.62 12.05 -14.20
C GLU A 1 -25.11 12.17 -14.14
N LEU A 2 -24.51 12.79 -15.16
CA LEU A 2 -23.10 13.13 -15.16
C LEU A 2 -22.87 14.11 -14.01
N ILE A 3 -21.95 13.78 -13.10
CA ILE A 3 -21.49 14.69 -12.06
C ILE A 3 -21.09 15.99 -12.79
N PRO A 4 -21.56 17.18 -12.35
CA PRO A 4 -21.21 18.44 -13.00
C PRO A 4 -19.68 18.55 -13.10
N ASP A 5 -19.17 19.31 -14.07
CA ASP A 5 -17.77 19.70 -14.17
C ASP A 5 -17.30 20.33 -12.84
N MET A 6 -16.92 19.49 -11.88
CA MET A 6 -16.20 19.90 -10.69
C MET A 6 -14.82 20.26 -11.21
N GLU A 7 -14.53 21.56 -11.26
CA GLU A 7 -13.15 22.02 -11.41
C GLU A 7 -12.29 21.23 -10.43
N MET A 8 -11.40 20.41 -10.99
CA MET A 8 -10.50 19.58 -10.23
C MET A 8 -9.65 20.50 -9.34
N PRO A 9 -9.64 20.29 -8.01
CA PRO A 9 -8.87 21.16 -7.13
C PRO A 9 -7.39 21.10 -7.54
N PRO A 10 -6.64 22.21 -7.35
CA PRO A 10 -5.22 22.22 -7.66
C PRO A 10 -4.51 21.12 -6.86
N ARG A 11 -3.52 20.49 -7.49
CA ARG A 11 -2.73 19.44 -6.85
C ARG A 11 -2.12 19.95 -5.53
N PRO A 12 -2.15 19.14 -4.45
CA PRO A 12 -1.67 19.57 -3.15
C PRO A 12 -0.17 19.81 -3.15
N LYS A 13 0.28 20.74 -2.31
CA LYS A 13 1.70 21.00 -2.07
C LYS A 13 2.21 20.16 -0.91
N LEU A 14 3.45 19.71 -1.03
CA LEU A 14 4.18 19.07 0.05
C LEU A 14 4.57 20.10 1.11
N TYR A 15 4.57 19.68 2.36
CA TYR A 15 5.13 20.44 3.47
C TYR A 15 5.74 19.49 4.50
N ASP A 16 6.61 20.03 5.36
CA ASP A 16 7.19 19.26 6.47
C ASP A 16 6.16 19.10 7.59
N PHE A 17 5.83 17.86 7.91
CA PHE A 17 4.99 17.49 9.03
C PHE A 17 5.79 16.57 9.95
N HIS A 18 6.32 17.13 11.03
CA HIS A 18 7.18 16.42 12.00
C HIS A 18 8.39 15.71 11.36
N GLY A 19 9.05 16.35 10.38
CA GLY A 19 10.19 15.77 9.67
C GLY A 19 9.81 14.81 8.53
N VAL A 20 8.52 14.64 8.24
CA VAL A 20 8.00 13.81 7.15
C VAL A 20 7.35 14.69 6.09
N SER A 21 7.69 14.47 4.82
CA SER A 21 7.08 15.17 3.70
C SER A 21 5.64 14.67 3.48
N MET A 22 4.65 15.53 3.74
CA MET A 22 3.22 15.19 3.76
C MET A 22 2.38 16.20 2.97
N THR A 23 1.08 15.90 2.81
CA THR A 23 0.07 16.84 2.31
C THR A 23 -1.04 17.01 3.34
N LYS A 24 -1.81 18.09 3.24
CA LYS A 24 -2.97 18.37 4.12
C LYS A 24 -4.01 17.25 4.11
N MET A 25 -4.15 16.57 2.97
CA MET A 25 -5.02 15.40 2.81
C MET A 25 -4.73 14.26 3.81
N PHE A 26 -3.51 14.15 4.35
CA PHE A 26 -3.11 13.10 5.30
C PHE A 26 -2.87 13.62 6.71
N THR A 27 -3.01 14.93 6.94
CA THR A 27 -2.60 15.59 8.19
C THR A 27 -3.70 16.44 8.79
N ASP A 28 -4.71 16.86 8.03
CA ASP A 28 -5.87 17.59 8.55
C ASP A 28 -6.73 16.73 9.50
N ASN A 29 -6.65 15.39 9.40
CA ASN A 29 -7.31 14.44 10.30
C ASN A 29 -6.40 13.95 11.43
N TRP A 30 -5.22 14.56 11.61
CA TRP A 30 -4.21 14.06 12.54
C TRP A 30 -4.70 13.92 13.97
N ASP A 31 -5.45 14.89 14.50
CA ASP A 31 -5.98 14.83 15.86
C ASP A 31 -6.89 13.61 16.07
N ASN A 32 -7.69 13.25 15.08
CA ASN A 32 -8.54 12.06 15.16
C ASN A 32 -7.72 10.77 15.09
N ILE A 33 -6.64 10.75 14.30
CA ILE A 33 -5.72 9.60 14.23
C ILE A 33 -5.00 9.42 15.57
N GLN A 34 -4.52 10.51 16.19
CA GLN A 34 -3.87 10.44 17.51
C GLN A 34 -4.83 9.96 18.61
N ASN A 35 -6.12 10.25 18.46
CA ASN A 35 -7.17 9.81 19.37
C ASN A 35 -7.88 8.53 18.92
N PHE A 36 -7.46 7.92 17.80
CA PHE A 36 -8.08 6.71 17.27
C PHE A 36 -7.91 5.57 18.27
N LYS A 37 -9.01 4.85 18.49
CA LYS A 37 -9.08 3.73 19.42
C LYS A 37 -9.35 2.48 18.60
N ALA A 38 -8.28 1.73 18.36
CA ALA A 38 -8.35 0.46 17.68
C ALA A 38 -9.00 -0.59 18.60
N ARG A 39 -9.64 -1.57 17.98
CA ARG A 39 -10.20 -2.75 18.65
C ARG A 39 -9.20 -3.91 18.63
N PRO A 40 -9.31 -4.91 19.52
CA PRO A 40 -8.37 -6.03 19.55
C PRO A 40 -8.42 -6.89 18.29
N ASP A 41 -9.55 -6.88 17.58
CA ASP A 41 -9.81 -7.60 16.33
C ASP A 41 -9.49 -6.78 15.07
N ASP A 42 -8.99 -5.55 15.22
CA ASP A 42 -8.59 -4.73 14.07
C ASP A 42 -7.31 -5.29 13.42
N ILE A 43 -7.32 -5.33 12.08
CA ILE A 43 -6.15 -5.66 11.26
C ILE A 43 -5.69 -4.37 10.56
N VAL A 44 -4.47 -3.95 10.84
CA VAL A 44 -3.85 -2.78 10.21
C VAL A 44 -3.01 -3.22 9.03
N ILE A 45 -3.30 -2.68 7.85
CA ILE A 45 -2.46 -2.86 6.66
C ILE A 45 -1.55 -1.64 6.53
N ALA A 46 -0.25 -1.86 6.65
CA ALA A 46 0.74 -0.80 6.55
C ALA A 46 1.65 -1.03 5.35
N THR A 47 1.85 -0.01 4.53
CA THR A 47 2.72 -0.12 3.35
C THR A 47 3.28 1.24 3.01
N TYR A 48 4.52 1.31 2.52
CA TYR A 48 4.91 2.49 1.74
C TYR A 48 4.05 2.56 0.47
N PRO A 49 3.63 3.76 0.00
CA PRO A 49 2.76 3.89 -1.15
C PRO A 49 3.23 3.07 -2.34
N LYS A 50 2.33 2.29 -2.94
CA LYS A 50 2.58 1.44 -4.13
C LYS A 50 3.42 0.18 -3.89
N ALA A 51 3.50 -0.29 -2.65
CA ALA A 51 4.11 -1.57 -2.30
C ALA A 51 3.16 -2.79 -2.34
N GLY A 52 1.87 -2.62 -2.66
CA GLY A 52 0.93 -3.75 -2.78
C GLY A 52 -0.32 -3.67 -1.89
N THR A 53 -0.60 -2.51 -1.30
CA THR A 53 -1.72 -2.27 -0.38
C THR A 53 -3.04 -2.84 -0.89
N THR A 54 -3.47 -2.47 -2.10
CA THR A 54 -4.72 -2.94 -2.70
C THR A 54 -4.80 -4.47 -2.84
N TRP A 55 -3.67 -5.12 -3.15
CA TRP A 55 -3.63 -6.56 -3.34
C TRP A 55 -3.87 -7.28 -2.02
N VAL A 56 -3.11 -6.92 -0.98
CA VAL A 56 -3.27 -7.47 0.37
C VAL A 56 -4.60 -7.08 1.01
N SER A 57 -5.08 -5.84 0.81
CA SER A 57 -6.41 -5.42 1.28
C SER A 57 -7.51 -6.28 0.70
N TYR A 58 -7.48 -6.57 -0.61
CA TYR A 58 -8.51 -7.41 -1.22
C TYR A 58 -8.37 -8.87 -0.79
N MET A 59 -7.14 -9.38 -0.68
CA MET A 59 -6.87 -10.73 -0.17
C MET A 59 -7.43 -10.91 1.25
N LEU A 60 -7.14 -9.99 2.17
CA LEU A 60 -7.66 -9.98 3.53
C LEU A 60 -9.17 -9.86 3.57
N ASP A 61 -9.75 -9.01 2.72
CA ASP A 61 -11.21 -8.85 2.64
C ASP A 61 -11.91 -10.16 2.26
N LEU A 62 -11.35 -10.89 1.29
CA LEU A 62 -11.88 -12.18 0.86
C LEU A 62 -11.71 -13.28 1.91
N LEU A 63 -10.56 -13.34 2.57
CA LEU A 63 -10.23 -14.37 3.56
C LEU A 63 -10.95 -14.15 4.89
N TYR A 64 -10.95 -12.91 5.40
CA TYR A 64 -11.41 -12.59 6.75
C TYR A 64 -12.87 -12.14 6.76
N PHE A 65 -13.29 -11.31 5.80
CA PHE A 65 -14.65 -10.74 5.77
C PHE A 65 -15.56 -11.35 4.69
N GLY A 66 -15.10 -12.38 3.98
CA GLY A 66 -15.86 -13.02 2.90
C GLY A 66 -17.20 -13.61 3.35
N HIS A 67 -17.32 -13.98 4.62
CA HIS A 67 -18.55 -14.51 5.22
C HIS A 67 -19.59 -13.44 5.58
N MET A 68 -19.23 -12.15 5.54
CA MET A 68 -20.09 -11.03 5.97
C MET A 68 -21.14 -10.60 4.91
N GLY A 69 -21.24 -11.31 3.78
CA GLY A 69 -22.26 -11.10 2.75
C GLY A 69 -21.71 -11.19 1.32
N SER A 70 -22.37 -11.97 0.46
CA SER A 70 -21.95 -12.25 -0.91
C SER A 70 -21.82 -10.99 -1.78
N ASP A 71 -22.70 -10.01 -1.57
CA ASP A 71 -22.85 -8.86 -2.46
C ASP A 71 -21.92 -7.70 -2.07
N ARG A 72 -21.31 -7.76 -0.88
CA ARG A 72 -20.37 -6.75 -0.38
C ARG A 72 -19.18 -6.57 -1.32
N GLN A 73 -18.68 -7.66 -1.89
CA GLN A 73 -17.50 -7.66 -2.75
C GLN A 73 -17.77 -7.08 -4.15
N THR A 74 -19.04 -7.09 -4.59
CA THR A 74 -19.48 -6.64 -5.92
C THR A 74 -20.13 -5.27 -5.89
N SER A 75 -20.62 -4.83 -4.72
CA SER A 75 -21.39 -3.60 -4.55
C SER A 75 -20.64 -2.48 -3.83
N ILE A 76 -19.60 -2.80 -3.04
CA ILE A 76 -18.85 -1.81 -2.24
C ILE A 76 -17.38 -1.74 -2.72
N PRO A 77 -16.88 -0.57 -3.13
CA PRO A 77 -15.49 -0.40 -3.49
C PRO A 77 -14.54 -0.76 -2.34
N LEU A 78 -13.34 -1.26 -2.68
CA LEU A 78 -12.38 -1.72 -1.70
C LEU A 78 -11.92 -0.61 -0.75
N TYR A 79 -11.80 0.62 -1.24
CA TYR A 79 -11.42 1.78 -0.42
C TYR A 79 -12.48 2.17 0.62
N ASP A 80 -13.73 1.73 0.45
CA ASP A 80 -14.78 1.89 1.47
C ASP A 80 -14.85 0.67 2.40
N ARG A 81 -14.49 -0.52 1.88
CA ARG A 81 -14.40 -1.76 2.68
C ARG A 81 -13.20 -1.78 3.62
N VAL A 82 -12.10 -1.17 3.20
CA VAL A 82 -10.83 -1.07 3.94
C VAL A 82 -10.49 0.42 4.05
N PRO A 83 -11.03 1.13 5.07
CA PRO A 83 -10.85 2.57 5.21
C PRO A 83 -9.38 2.96 5.31
N PHE A 84 -9.01 4.05 4.63
CA PHE A 84 -7.68 4.61 4.73
C PHE A 84 -7.60 5.56 5.93
N LEU A 85 -6.98 5.10 7.02
CA LEU A 85 -6.97 5.73 8.34
C LEU A 85 -6.63 7.23 8.32
N GLU A 86 -5.57 7.62 7.62
CA GLU A 86 -5.12 9.02 7.58
C GLU A 86 -5.79 9.88 6.51
N LEU A 87 -6.56 9.30 5.58
CA LEU A 87 -7.11 10.05 4.45
C LEU A 87 -8.26 10.94 4.88
N TYR A 88 -8.11 12.24 4.62
CA TYR A 88 -9.13 13.24 4.76
C TYR A 88 -9.34 13.99 3.44
N VAL A 89 -10.54 13.88 2.89
CA VAL A 89 -10.93 14.57 1.65
C VAL A 89 -12.01 15.61 2.01
N PRO A 90 -11.67 16.91 2.10
CA PRO A 90 -12.59 17.94 2.58
C PRO A 90 -13.84 18.14 1.69
N PHE A 91 -13.83 17.64 0.45
CA PHE A 91 -14.92 17.77 -0.53
C PHE A 91 -15.80 16.52 -0.65
N LEU A 92 -15.48 15.44 0.07
CA LEU A 92 -16.37 14.27 0.16
C LEU A 92 -17.19 14.38 1.44
N PRO A 93 -18.53 14.25 1.38
CA PRO A 93 -19.37 14.34 2.57
C PRO A 93 -19.05 13.16 3.48
N SER A 94 -18.22 13.42 4.50
CA SER A 94 -17.78 12.46 5.52
C SER A 94 -16.98 11.29 4.93
N GLY A 95 -15.65 11.32 5.10
CA GLY A 95 -14.90 10.05 5.13
C GLY A 95 -15.53 9.11 6.17
N PRO A 96 -15.39 7.78 6.01
CA PRO A 96 -15.99 6.83 6.94
C PRO A 96 -15.62 7.24 8.37
N SER A 97 -16.62 7.67 9.13
CA SER A 97 -16.47 7.98 10.54
C SER A 97 -16.05 6.69 11.22
N LEU A 98 -14.73 6.56 11.43
CA LEU A 98 -14.16 5.44 12.17
C LEU A 98 -14.84 5.45 13.54
N PRO A 99 -15.63 4.42 13.86
CA PRO A 99 -16.46 4.48 15.04
C PRO A 99 -15.54 4.48 16.28
N ILE A 100 -15.77 5.42 17.19
CA ILE A 100 -14.93 5.63 18.38
C ILE A 100 -15.29 4.53 19.38
N HIS A 101 -14.44 3.52 19.53
CA HIS A 101 -14.63 2.41 20.48
C HIS A 101 -13.69 2.48 21.69
N GLU A 102 -13.82 1.58 22.66
CA GLU A 102 -13.03 1.55 23.90
C GLU A 102 -11.52 1.33 23.64
N ARG A 103 -10.68 1.83 24.57
CA ARG A 103 -9.22 1.86 24.42
C ARG A 103 -8.61 0.45 24.45
N VAL A 104 -7.92 0.08 23.38
CA VAL A 104 -6.92 -1.01 23.40
C VAL A 104 -5.54 -0.40 23.14
N PRO A 105 -4.50 -0.78 23.88
CA PRO A 105 -3.14 -0.37 23.54
C PRO A 105 -2.78 -0.86 22.13
N PHE A 106 -2.03 -0.05 21.35
CA PHE A 106 -1.49 -0.43 20.03
C PHE A 106 -0.69 -1.76 20.06
N LEU A 107 -0.30 -2.22 21.25
CA LEU A 107 0.47 -3.43 21.53
C LEU A 107 -0.28 -4.75 21.29
N GLU A 108 -1.57 -4.72 20.98
CA GLU A 108 -2.34 -5.95 20.71
C GLU A 108 -2.81 -6.06 19.26
N LEU A 109 -2.58 -5.04 18.42
CA LEU A 109 -3.07 -5.00 17.05
C LEU A 109 -2.35 -5.96 16.12
N CYS A 110 -3.11 -6.62 15.26
CA CYS A 110 -2.60 -7.40 14.15
C CYS A 110 -2.17 -6.47 13.03
N ILE A 111 -0.88 -6.50 12.66
CA ILE A 111 -0.35 -5.66 11.59
C ILE A 111 0.14 -6.53 10.44
N VAL A 112 -0.30 -6.21 9.23
CA VAL A 112 0.21 -6.78 7.98
C VAL A 112 0.97 -5.68 7.25
N TYR A 113 2.29 -5.84 7.16
CA TYR A 113 3.16 -4.93 6.45
C TYR A 113 3.61 -5.52 5.12
N VAL A 114 3.58 -4.73 4.03
CA VAL A 114 4.11 -5.16 2.71
C VAL A 114 5.23 -4.23 2.26
N ALA A 115 6.41 -4.81 2.04
CA ALA A 115 7.53 -4.16 1.39
C ALA A 115 7.57 -4.48 -0.10
N ARG A 116 8.17 -3.59 -0.89
CA ARG A 116 8.43 -3.79 -2.32
C ARG A 116 9.78 -3.24 -2.69
N ASN A 117 10.44 -3.84 -3.68
CA ASN A 117 11.70 -3.33 -4.21
C ASN A 117 11.59 -1.82 -4.53
N PRO A 118 12.53 -0.99 -4.03
CA PRO A 118 12.44 0.46 -4.16
C PRO A 118 12.44 0.96 -5.60
N LYS A 119 13.06 0.23 -6.54
CA LYS A 119 13.13 0.62 -7.95
C LYS A 119 11.76 0.53 -8.61
N ASP A 120 11.10 -0.61 -8.43
CA ASP A 120 9.75 -0.83 -8.93
C ASP A 120 8.73 0.06 -8.20
N ASN A 121 8.96 0.28 -6.90
CA ASN A 121 8.16 1.17 -6.09
C ASN A 121 8.22 2.62 -6.60
N ALA A 122 9.41 3.15 -6.89
CA ALA A 122 9.59 4.51 -7.39
C ALA A 122 8.91 4.72 -8.74
N VAL A 123 9.09 3.80 -9.69
CA VAL A 123 8.41 3.84 -11.01
C VAL A 123 6.89 3.81 -10.81
N SER A 124 6.39 2.92 -9.96
CA SER A 124 4.96 2.84 -9.69
C SER A 124 4.41 4.07 -9.01
N PHE A 125 5.18 4.72 -8.15
CA PHE A 125 4.76 5.92 -7.46
C PHE A 125 4.71 7.12 -8.40
N TYR A 126 5.66 7.24 -9.33
CA TYR A 126 5.65 8.27 -10.37
C TYR A 126 4.38 8.23 -11.21
N HIS A 127 4.04 7.07 -11.78
CA HIS A 127 2.81 6.92 -12.57
C HIS A 127 1.55 7.16 -11.74
N PHE A 128 1.55 6.77 -10.47
CA PHE A 128 0.46 7.06 -9.56
C PHE A 128 0.29 8.56 -9.30
N ASN A 129 1.38 9.32 -9.12
CA ASN A 129 1.29 10.78 -8.94
C ASN A 129 0.75 11.43 -10.22
N ARG A 130 1.19 10.99 -11.40
CA ARG A 130 0.69 11.50 -12.69
C ARG A 130 -0.82 11.32 -12.86
N MET A 131 -1.35 10.15 -12.52
CA MET A 131 -2.77 9.85 -12.70
C MET A 131 -3.66 10.36 -11.55
N ASN A 132 -3.14 10.50 -10.33
CA ASN A 132 -3.93 10.89 -9.16
C ASN A 132 -3.75 12.38 -8.84
N ASN A 133 -4.76 13.19 -9.11
CA ASN A 133 -4.76 14.62 -8.84
C ASN A 133 -4.82 14.97 -7.33
N ALA A 134 -5.09 14.00 -6.45
CA ALA A 134 -4.92 14.15 -5.01
C ALA A 134 -3.45 14.03 -4.55
N GLN A 135 -2.52 13.81 -5.47
CA GLN A 135 -1.08 13.79 -5.21
C GLN A 135 -0.42 15.08 -5.72
N PRO A 136 0.71 15.49 -5.11
CA PRO A 136 1.54 16.56 -5.66
C PRO A 136 1.94 16.25 -7.10
N GLU A 137 2.27 17.30 -7.85
CA GLU A 137 2.72 17.16 -9.23
C GLU A 137 3.89 16.16 -9.32
N ALA A 138 3.84 15.31 -10.34
CA ALA A 138 4.88 14.30 -10.53
C ALA A 138 6.15 14.96 -11.11
N GLY A 139 5.95 15.94 -12.01
CA GLY A 139 7.03 16.56 -12.77
C GLY A 139 7.72 15.56 -13.69
N GLU A 140 8.97 15.86 -14.05
CA GLU A 140 9.81 14.97 -14.84
C GLU A 140 10.32 13.78 -14.01
N TRP A 141 10.44 12.61 -14.65
CA TRP A 141 10.89 11.37 -14.00
C TRP A 141 12.23 11.51 -13.26
N SER A 142 13.21 12.22 -13.85
CA SER A 142 14.53 12.41 -13.25
C SER A 142 14.46 13.15 -11.92
N THR A 143 13.70 14.24 -11.87
CA THR A 143 13.45 15.02 -10.65
C THR A 143 12.65 14.21 -9.64
N PHE A 144 11.59 13.52 -10.08
CA PHE A 144 10.79 12.66 -9.21
C PHE A 144 11.65 11.59 -8.53
N LEU A 145 12.52 10.92 -9.29
CA LEU A 145 13.42 9.89 -8.76
C LEU A 145 14.40 10.49 -7.75
N GLN A 146 14.99 11.65 -8.03
CA GLN A 146 15.87 12.33 -7.06
C GLN A 146 15.13 12.71 -5.78
N ASP A 147 13.90 13.20 -5.87
CA ASP A 147 13.08 13.53 -4.71
C ASP A 147 12.69 12.28 -3.93
N PHE A 148 12.32 11.19 -4.60
CA PHE A 148 12.08 9.89 -3.97
C PHE A 148 13.30 9.41 -3.19
N MET A 149 14.50 9.47 -3.80
CA MET A 149 15.75 9.08 -3.15
C MET A 149 16.09 9.93 -1.92
N LYS A 150 15.68 11.20 -1.92
CA LYS A 150 15.89 12.14 -0.81
C LYS A 150 14.76 12.13 0.22
N GLY A 151 13.77 11.25 0.09
CA GLY A 151 12.60 11.21 0.97
C GLY A 151 11.70 12.45 0.86
N LYS A 152 11.74 13.16 -0.27
CA LYS A 152 10.95 14.38 -0.54
C LYS A 152 9.64 14.10 -1.27
N ARG A 153 9.07 12.89 -1.11
CA ARG A 153 7.72 12.55 -1.62
C ARG A 153 6.76 12.37 -0.45
N VAL A 154 5.46 12.30 -0.74
CA VAL A 154 4.43 12.03 0.28
C VAL A 154 4.81 10.77 1.05
N PHE A 155 4.69 10.80 2.38
CA PHE A 155 5.13 9.78 3.34
C PHE A 155 6.66 9.67 3.54
N GLY A 156 7.42 10.62 3.00
CA GLY A 156 8.84 10.76 3.30
C GLY A 156 9.74 9.73 2.64
N SER A 157 10.71 9.24 3.41
CA SER A 157 11.76 8.31 2.96
C SER A 157 11.24 6.87 2.89
N TRP A 158 11.33 6.27 1.69
CA TRP A 158 11.06 4.83 1.52
C TRP A 158 11.97 3.98 2.43
N TYR A 159 13.24 4.38 2.57
CA TYR A 159 14.22 3.64 3.37
C TYR A 159 13.85 3.62 4.84
N ASP A 160 13.55 4.79 5.41
CA ASP A 160 13.22 4.91 6.83
C ASP A 160 11.91 4.18 7.11
N HIS A 161 10.94 4.26 6.20
CA HIS A 161 9.68 3.53 6.32
C HIS A 161 9.91 2.01 6.32
N VAL A 162 10.58 1.45 5.31
CA VAL A 162 10.79 0.00 5.19
C VAL A 162 11.65 -0.55 6.34
N ASN A 163 12.69 0.18 6.74
CA ASN A 163 13.59 -0.23 7.83
C ASN A 163 12.92 -0.13 9.20
N SER A 164 12.19 0.94 9.50
CA SER A 164 11.50 1.08 10.79
C SER A 164 10.48 -0.04 11.02
N TRP A 165 9.72 -0.42 9.98
CA TRP A 165 8.80 -1.56 10.05
C TRP A 165 9.54 -2.91 10.15
N TRP A 166 10.71 -3.04 9.54
CA TRP A 166 11.55 -4.23 9.65
C TRP A 166 12.14 -4.40 11.05
N GLU A 167 12.61 -3.31 11.67
CA GLU A 167 13.06 -3.28 13.06
C GLU A 167 11.89 -3.58 14.00
N LYS A 168 10.71 -2.99 13.75
CA LYS A 168 9.50 -3.25 14.53
C LYS A 168 9.13 -4.73 14.52
N LYS A 169 9.22 -5.40 13.37
CA LYS A 169 9.01 -6.86 13.24
C LYS A 169 9.84 -7.67 14.23
N GLN A 170 11.06 -7.25 14.56
CA GLN A 170 11.93 -7.97 15.49
C GLN A 170 11.44 -7.92 16.94
N SER A 171 10.67 -6.91 17.30
CA SER A 171 10.21 -6.65 18.67
C SER A 171 8.71 -6.85 18.88
N TYR A 172 7.94 -6.95 17.79
CA TYR A 172 6.48 -6.99 17.84
C TYR A 172 5.94 -8.25 17.16
N SER A 173 5.45 -9.19 17.98
CA SER A 173 5.02 -10.52 17.53
C SER A 173 3.79 -10.49 16.61
N ASN A 174 2.91 -9.50 16.79
CA ASN A 174 1.67 -9.37 16.02
C ASN A 174 1.90 -8.56 14.72
N LEU A 175 3.04 -8.80 14.05
CA LEU A 175 3.42 -8.15 12.80
C LEU A 175 3.83 -9.20 11.76
N HIS A 176 3.01 -9.34 10.73
CA HIS A 176 3.33 -10.12 9.56
C HIS A 176 3.95 -9.23 8.48
N TYR A 177 5.21 -9.49 8.14
CA TYR A 177 5.95 -8.71 7.15
C TYR A 177 6.13 -9.52 5.88
N MET A 178 5.51 -9.03 4.80
CA MET A 178 5.46 -9.64 3.47
C MET A 178 6.30 -8.88 2.47
N PHE A 179 6.67 -9.54 1.38
CA PHE A 179 7.28 -8.90 0.22
C PHE A 179 6.36 -9.00 -1.00
N TYR A 180 6.20 -7.90 -1.71
CA TYR A 180 5.44 -7.84 -2.96
C TYR A 180 5.96 -8.83 -4.01
N GLU A 181 7.27 -9.06 -4.01
CA GLU A 181 7.92 -10.01 -4.90
C GLU A 181 7.51 -11.46 -4.59
N ASP A 182 7.33 -11.80 -3.31
CA ASP A 182 6.88 -13.14 -2.88
C ASP A 182 5.41 -13.38 -3.26
N LEU A 183 4.56 -12.34 -3.20
CA LEU A 183 3.18 -12.40 -3.70
C LEU A 183 3.11 -12.71 -5.20
N ILE A 184 4.11 -12.28 -5.97
CA ILE A 184 4.21 -12.60 -7.41
C ILE A 184 4.75 -14.01 -7.62
N GLU A 185 5.75 -14.40 -6.83
CA GLU A 185 6.42 -15.70 -6.97
C GLU A 185 5.49 -16.85 -6.57
N ASP A 186 4.83 -16.76 -5.42
CA ASP A 186 3.88 -17.77 -4.93
C ASP A 186 2.78 -17.16 -4.04
N CYS A 187 1.73 -16.65 -4.70
CA CYS A 187 0.56 -16.09 -4.02
C CYS A 187 -0.13 -17.10 -3.08
N GLY A 188 -0.14 -18.39 -3.42
CA GLY A 188 -0.78 -19.42 -2.60
C GLY A 188 -0.05 -19.62 -1.27
N GLN A 189 1.28 -19.67 -1.31
CA GLN A 189 2.11 -19.74 -0.11
C GLN A 189 1.96 -18.50 0.77
N GLU A 190 1.89 -17.30 0.18
CA GLU A 190 1.65 -16.07 0.95
C GLU A 190 0.27 -16.06 1.61
N ILE A 191 -0.76 -16.58 0.94
CA ILE A 191 -2.09 -16.77 1.55
C ILE A 191 -2.01 -17.74 2.73
N ASP A 192 -1.30 -18.86 2.61
CA ASP A 192 -1.14 -19.82 3.70
C ASP A 192 -0.41 -19.20 4.91
N ARG A 193 0.62 -18.40 4.68
CA ARG A 193 1.34 -17.64 5.72
C ARG A 193 0.42 -16.62 6.40
N LEU A 194 -0.38 -15.91 5.62
CA LEU A 194 -1.33 -14.90 6.13
C LEU A 194 -2.44 -15.55 6.96
N CYS A 195 -3.01 -16.66 6.49
CA CYS A 195 -3.99 -17.45 7.23
C CYS A 195 -3.42 -17.94 8.57
N SER A 196 -2.20 -18.48 8.55
CA SER A 196 -1.51 -18.94 9.75
C SER A 196 -1.28 -17.80 10.75
N PHE A 197 -0.88 -16.62 10.27
CA PHE A 197 -0.68 -15.44 11.12
C PHE A 197 -1.98 -14.95 11.77
N LEU A 198 -3.09 -14.93 11.02
CA LEU A 198 -4.39 -14.48 11.50
C LEU A 198 -5.13 -15.55 12.32
N GLY A 199 -4.60 -16.77 12.41
CA GLY A 199 -5.26 -17.89 13.07
C GLY A 199 -6.55 -18.34 12.36
N ILE A 200 -6.66 -18.11 11.05
CA ILE A 200 -7.81 -18.51 10.24
C ILE A 200 -7.46 -19.71 9.35
N SER A 201 -8.45 -20.54 9.06
CA SER A 201 -8.33 -21.67 8.14
C SER A 201 -9.15 -21.42 6.89
N ALA A 202 -8.52 -21.53 5.72
CA ALA A 202 -9.20 -21.52 4.43
C ALA A 202 -9.12 -22.91 3.79
N SER A 203 -10.24 -23.42 3.31
CA SER A 203 -10.28 -24.66 2.51
C SER A 203 -9.52 -24.49 1.19
N ALA A 204 -9.20 -25.61 0.53
CA ALA A 204 -8.51 -25.58 -0.76
C ALA A 204 -9.32 -24.80 -1.82
N GLU A 205 -10.64 -24.97 -1.83
CA GLU A 205 -11.56 -24.27 -2.73
C GLU A 205 -11.59 -22.76 -2.44
N GLU A 206 -11.64 -22.36 -1.17
CA GLU A 206 -11.61 -20.95 -0.80
C GLU A 206 -10.28 -20.29 -1.19
N LYS A 207 -9.16 -21.00 -1.00
CA LYS A 207 -7.84 -20.51 -1.41
C LYS A 207 -7.74 -20.35 -2.92
N GLU A 208 -8.20 -21.32 -3.70
CA GLU A 208 -8.22 -21.24 -5.17
C GLU A 208 -9.08 -20.07 -5.66
N ARG A 209 -10.26 -19.87 -5.05
CA ARG A 209 -11.14 -18.73 -5.32
C ARG A 209 -10.46 -17.40 -5.00
N VAL A 210 -9.79 -17.30 -3.85
CA VAL A 210 -9.05 -16.09 -3.46
C VAL A 210 -7.93 -15.82 -4.46
N ILE A 211 -7.08 -16.80 -4.75
CA ILE A 211 -5.97 -16.70 -5.73
C ILE A 211 -6.48 -16.18 -7.08
N THR A 212 -7.57 -16.76 -7.58
CA THR A 212 -8.18 -16.36 -8.85
C THR A 212 -8.72 -14.93 -8.81
N SER A 213 -9.33 -14.53 -7.69
CA SER A 213 -9.93 -13.20 -7.51
C SER A 213 -8.88 -12.11 -7.37
N VAL A 214 -7.78 -12.38 -6.65
CA VAL A 214 -6.69 -11.43 -6.41
C VAL A 214 -5.64 -11.43 -7.53
N ALA A 215 -5.79 -12.29 -8.54
CA ALA A 215 -4.96 -12.24 -9.73
C ALA A 215 -5.05 -10.85 -10.39
N PHE A 216 -3.92 -10.37 -10.92
CA PHE A 216 -3.82 -9.02 -11.45
C PHE A 216 -4.89 -8.70 -12.50
N ASP A 217 -5.13 -9.60 -13.45
CA ASP A 217 -6.09 -9.36 -14.54
C ASP A 217 -7.54 -9.35 -14.02
N SER A 218 -7.86 -10.19 -13.04
CA SER A 218 -9.15 -10.19 -12.33
C SER A 218 -9.38 -8.87 -11.60
N MET A 219 -8.41 -8.43 -10.79
CA MET A 219 -8.50 -7.15 -10.06
C MET A 219 -8.55 -5.94 -11.01
N LYS A 220 -7.84 -6.00 -12.14
CA LYS A 220 -7.87 -4.94 -13.16
C LYS A 220 -9.25 -4.76 -13.78
N GLN A 221 -9.98 -5.85 -14.00
CA GLN A 221 -11.33 -5.81 -14.56
C GLN A 221 -12.40 -5.48 -13.51
N ASN A 222 -12.12 -5.75 -12.24
CA ASN A 222 -13.05 -5.50 -11.15
C ASN A 222 -13.12 -4.01 -10.76
N LYS A 223 -14.26 -3.36 -11.04
CA LYS A 223 -14.52 -1.96 -10.69
C LYS A 223 -14.44 -1.67 -9.18
N MET A 224 -14.65 -2.69 -8.34
CA MET A 224 -14.56 -2.55 -6.89
C MET A 224 -13.11 -2.54 -6.38
N THR A 225 -12.12 -2.87 -7.21
CA THR A 225 -10.71 -2.90 -6.76
C THR A 225 -9.78 -2.07 -7.65
N ASN A 226 -10.15 -1.76 -8.90
CA ASN A 226 -9.30 -1.04 -9.85
C ASN A 226 -9.32 0.50 -9.74
N TYR A 227 -10.13 1.07 -8.83
CA TYR A 227 -10.27 2.51 -8.59
C TYR A 227 -10.76 3.31 -9.82
N SER A 228 -11.43 2.67 -10.79
CA SER A 228 -11.98 3.39 -11.95
C SER A 228 -13.13 4.34 -11.59
N THR A 229 -13.73 4.18 -10.41
CA THR A 229 -14.83 5.00 -9.89
C THR A 229 -14.37 6.24 -9.13
N VAL A 230 -13.06 6.42 -8.90
CA VAL A 230 -12.53 7.53 -8.11
C VAL A 230 -12.28 8.75 -9.00
N PRO A 231 -13.02 9.86 -8.85
CA PRO A 231 -12.98 10.97 -9.81
C PRO A 231 -11.61 11.65 -9.94
N VAL A 232 -10.85 11.70 -8.85
CA VAL A 232 -9.51 12.33 -8.84
C VAL A 232 -8.42 11.49 -9.52
N MET A 233 -8.74 10.27 -9.96
CA MET A 233 -7.80 9.35 -10.59
C MET A 233 -8.09 9.23 -12.09
N ASN A 234 -7.28 9.89 -12.92
CA ASN A 234 -7.39 9.82 -14.37
C ASN A 234 -6.71 8.55 -14.93
N GLN A 235 -7.53 7.51 -15.17
CA GLN A 235 -7.08 6.20 -15.67
C GLN A 235 -6.50 6.25 -17.09
N GLU A 236 -6.79 7.30 -17.89
CA GLU A 236 -6.25 7.48 -19.24
C GLU A 236 -4.78 7.92 -19.21
N VAL A 237 -4.39 8.73 -18.22
CA VAL A 237 -2.99 9.14 -18.00
C VAL A 237 -2.14 7.94 -17.58
N SER A 238 -2.65 7.16 -16.64
CA SER A 238 -2.07 5.87 -16.27
C SER A 238 -3.09 5.03 -15.51
N PRO A 239 -3.30 3.75 -15.86
CA PRO A 239 -4.21 2.91 -15.11
C PRO A 239 -3.67 2.67 -13.70
N PHE A 240 -4.56 2.63 -12.70
CA PHE A 240 -4.19 2.30 -11.32
C PHE A 240 -3.59 0.90 -11.23
N MET A 241 -4.25 -0.07 -11.89
CA MET A 241 -3.79 -1.45 -12.04
C MET A 241 -2.78 -1.54 -13.19
N ARG A 242 -1.48 -1.48 -12.84
CA ARG A 242 -0.38 -1.39 -13.81
C ARG A 242 0.74 -2.39 -13.49
N LYS A 243 1.31 -3.02 -14.53
CA LYS A 243 2.55 -3.81 -14.44
C LYS A 243 3.76 -2.89 -14.66
N VAL A 244 4.85 -3.09 -13.90
CA VAL A 244 6.11 -2.38 -14.17
C VAL A 244 6.80 -3.02 -15.38
N LEU A 245 7.03 -2.24 -16.43
CA LEU A 245 7.82 -2.68 -17.58
C LEU A 245 9.31 -2.47 -17.30
N LYS A 246 10.14 -3.48 -17.57
CA LYS A 246 11.60 -3.45 -17.32
C LYS A 246 12.33 -2.31 -18.04
N SER A 247 11.77 -1.77 -19.12
CA SER A 247 12.34 -0.66 -19.91
C SER A 247 12.44 0.68 -19.18
N HIS A 248 11.61 0.94 -18.16
CA HIS A 248 11.73 2.17 -17.37
C HIS A 248 12.90 2.13 -16.38
N LEU A 249 13.35 0.93 -16.00
CA LEU A 249 14.49 0.75 -15.10
C LEU A 249 15.82 1.08 -15.81
N THR A 250 15.89 0.95 -17.13
CA THR A 250 17.13 1.18 -17.90
C THR A 250 17.39 2.65 -18.24
N GLN A 251 16.36 3.50 -18.35
CA GLN A 251 16.50 4.89 -18.83
C GLN A 251 16.89 5.95 -17.80
N GLY A 252 17.05 5.61 -16.52
CA GLY A 252 17.47 6.62 -15.52
C GLY A 252 18.10 6.08 -14.23
N ILE A 253 17.93 4.79 -13.94
CA ILE A 253 18.49 4.20 -12.72
C ILE A 253 19.99 3.91 -12.94
N ASN A 254 20.43 3.46 -14.12
CA ASN A 254 21.79 2.94 -14.29
C ASN A 254 22.95 3.95 -14.17
N GLN A 255 22.76 5.26 -14.44
CA GLN A 255 23.88 6.22 -14.42
C GLN A 255 24.20 6.81 -13.03
N ASN A 256 23.22 6.87 -12.11
CA ASN A 256 23.44 7.35 -10.72
C ASN A 256 23.47 6.22 -9.67
N CYS A 257 23.41 4.96 -10.09
CA CYS A 257 23.22 3.79 -9.20
C CYS A 257 24.47 2.97 -8.92
N ILE A 258 25.69 3.48 -9.07
CA ILE A 258 26.88 2.74 -8.59
C ILE A 258 26.79 2.52 -7.07
N CYS A 259 26.21 3.47 -6.32
CA CYS A 259 25.90 3.30 -4.89
C CYS A 259 24.69 2.36 -4.64
N TRP A 260 23.64 2.44 -5.47
CA TRP A 260 22.45 1.59 -5.33
C TRP A 260 22.70 0.12 -5.68
N HIS A 261 23.61 -0.18 -6.60
CA HIS A 261 23.91 -1.56 -6.98
C HIS A 261 24.58 -2.31 -5.82
N PHE A 262 25.41 -1.63 -5.03
CA PHE A 262 26.00 -2.18 -3.81
C PHE A 262 24.99 -2.22 -2.66
N VAL A 263 24.18 -1.18 -2.42
CA VAL A 263 23.24 -1.17 -1.28
C VAL A 263 22.03 -2.08 -1.51
N THR A 264 21.47 -2.16 -2.72
CA THR A 264 20.28 -3.03 -2.97
C THR A 264 20.65 -4.50 -3.15
N ARG A 265 21.80 -4.85 -3.77
CA ARG A 265 22.31 -6.22 -3.67
C ARG A 265 22.72 -6.52 -2.23
N SER A 266 23.47 -5.68 -1.52
CA SER A 266 23.85 -6.02 -0.15
C SER A 266 22.63 -6.13 0.78
N LEU A 267 21.64 -5.23 0.80
CA LEU A 267 20.49 -5.39 1.70
C LEU A 267 19.57 -6.57 1.34
N PHE A 268 19.15 -6.71 0.08
CA PHE A 268 18.25 -7.82 -0.30
C PHE A 268 19.00 -9.15 -0.30
N PHE A 269 20.28 -9.19 -0.67
CA PHE A 269 21.08 -10.41 -0.63
C PHE A 269 21.59 -10.71 0.78
N TYR A 270 21.69 -9.76 1.72
CA TYR A 270 22.00 -9.99 3.14
C TYR A 270 20.76 -10.39 3.93
N ALA A 271 19.60 -9.78 3.64
CA ALA A 271 18.29 -10.25 4.11
C ALA A 271 17.95 -11.64 3.55
N ARG A 272 18.40 -11.97 2.32
CA ARG A 272 18.21 -13.29 1.69
C ARG A 272 19.35 -14.30 1.96
N LYS A 273 20.59 -13.91 2.31
CA LYS A 273 21.72 -14.82 2.64
C LYS A 273 21.83 -15.20 4.11
N HIS A 274 21.41 -14.36 5.06
CA HIS A 274 21.35 -14.78 6.46
C HIS A 274 20.26 -15.84 6.73
N LEU A 275 19.48 -16.19 5.69
CA LEU A 275 18.51 -17.28 5.66
C LEU A 275 19.08 -18.70 5.42
N CYS A 276 20.40 -18.93 5.37
CA CYS A 276 20.92 -20.29 5.08
C CYS A 276 22.24 -20.72 5.75
N SER A 277 22.74 -20.04 6.79
CA SER A 277 24.03 -20.44 7.42
C SER A 277 24.10 -20.39 8.96
N GLN A 278 22.98 -20.54 9.66
CA GLN A 278 23.01 -20.97 11.06
C GLN A 278 22.42 -22.37 11.21
N PHE A 279 23.05 -23.33 10.53
CA PHE A 279 23.13 -24.75 10.89
C PHE A 279 24.33 -25.35 10.14
N LEU A 280 25.52 -24.99 10.61
CA LEU A 280 26.69 -25.84 10.87
C LEU A 280 27.78 -24.98 11.54
#